data_AF-A0A5D2GUF5-F1
#
_entry.id   AF-A0A5D2GUF5-F1
#
_cell.length_a   1.000
_cell.length_b   1.000
_cell.length_c   1.000
_cell.angle_alpha   90.00
_cell.angle_beta   90.00
_cell.angle_gamma   90.00
#
_symmetry.space_group_name_H-M   'P 1'
#
loop_
_entity.id
_entity.type
_entity.pdbx_description
1 polymer ?
#
loop_
_entity_poly.entity_id
_entity_poly.type
_entity_poly.pdbx_seq_one_letter_code
_entity_poly.pdbx_strand_id
1 'polypeptide(L)'
;MQITADEQAAEIKHLKEENEQLNAENSRLKQKIELLLPHGQLEHQCVSAQDHHGSRPEASDRLSSLQTNELKNLQQKNSEAGTCSNDDTSISDLLMKIDADQTVLRFPHFSGLDGKHVTIGKYCLPLSLHPTLKLIIKVYGDVAATSKMNPRVTESIYRVLCASIKEMHDLRLEQITECRILKWRDAIKIALRGNFKVNFAMEHLKKIACAYIGLMEHQRLEEVALRISKLEAELSASKKEHSKICEQSKVYMDTAKEFIGKAVSLGMFKAENRCLEERNRRRHRMMHLDYLEQSINEYKRENTQCARQIMTAIQVTTQRYLDIETENIVLRAELSELSARLQSLNEIESISLMKESNDGTGGGIQS
;
A
#
# COMPACT_ATOMS: atom_id res chain seq x y z
N MET A 1 -1.76 -21.15 -17.79
CA MET A 1 -0.35 -21.12 -17.34
C MET A 1 -0.38 -21.04 -15.83
N GLN A 2 -0.13 -22.16 -15.16
CA GLN A 2 -0.15 -22.26 -13.71
C GLN A 2 1.31 -22.33 -13.29
N ILE A 3 1.85 -21.18 -12.87
CA ILE A 3 3.22 -21.05 -12.36
C ILE A 3 3.33 -22.02 -11.18
N THR A 4 4.32 -22.91 -11.22
CA THR A 4 4.44 -23.97 -10.22
C THR A 4 4.88 -23.37 -8.89
N ALA A 5 4.50 -24.00 -7.77
CA ALA A 5 4.87 -23.52 -6.43
C ALA A 5 6.40 -23.38 -6.25
N ASP A 6 7.18 -24.15 -7.01
CA ASP A 6 8.64 -24.10 -7.03
C ASP A 6 9.19 -22.83 -7.70
N GLU A 7 8.53 -22.31 -8.74
CA GLU A 7 8.91 -21.03 -9.38
C GLU A 7 8.65 -19.85 -8.44
N GLN A 8 7.52 -19.86 -7.72
CA GLN A 8 7.23 -18.82 -6.72
C GLN A 8 8.21 -18.86 -5.55
N ALA A 9 8.62 -20.06 -5.10
CA ALA A 9 9.63 -20.21 -4.06
C ALA A 9 11.01 -19.72 -4.50
N ALA A 10 11.39 -19.95 -5.76
CA ALA A 10 12.64 -19.45 -6.33
C ALA A 10 12.65 -17.93 -6.45
N GLU A 11 11.55 -17.33 -6.88
CA GLU A 11 11.41 -15.87 -7.02
C GLU A 11 11.43 -15.16 -5.66
N ILE A 12 10.75 -15.72 -4.65
CA ILE A 12 10.80 -15.19 -3.28
C ILE A 12 12.22 -15.26 -2.70
N LYS A 13 12.96 -16.34 -3.00
CA LYS A 13 14.35 -16.48 -2.56
C LYS A 13 15.25 -15.42 -3.22
N HIS A 14 15.12 -15.21 -4.53
CA HIS A 14 15.85 -14.19 -5.27
C HIS A 14 15.58 -12.78 -4.74
N LEU A 15 14.30 -12.42 -4.55
CA LEU A 15 13.90 -11.11 -4.03
C LEU A 15 14.40 -10.85 -2.59
N LYS A 16 14.59 -11.91 -1.80
CA LYS A 16 15.15 -11.80 -0.45
C LYS A 16 16.65 -11.53 -0.49
N GLU A 17 17.37 -12.23 -1.35
CA GLU A 17 18.81 -12.01 -1.58
C GLU A 17 19.08 -10.59 -2.11
N GLU A 18 18.26 -10.11 -3.06
CA GLU A 18 18.36 -8.75 -3.60
C GLU A 18 18.08 -7.66 -2.54
N ASN A 19 17.10 -7.89 -1.65
CA ASN A 19 16.82 -6.97 -0.54
C ASN A 19 17.98 -6.90 0.46
N GLU A 20 18.58 -8.03 0.80
CA GLU A 20 19.74 -8.06 1.71
C GLU A 20 20.92 -7.29 1.11
N GLN A 21 21.14 -7.42 -0.19
CA GLN A 21 22.19 -6.70 -0.92
C GLN A 21 21.94 -5.18 -0.96
N LEU A 22 20.72 -4.75 -1.29
CA LEU A 22 20.34 -3.33 -1.28
C LEU A 22 20.44 -2.70 0.12
N ASN A 23 20.15 -3.47 1.18
CA ASN A 23 20.23 -2.99 2.54
C ASN A 23 21.69 -2.83 3.03
N ALA A 24 22.58 -3.72 2.59
CA ALA A 24 24.02 -3.60 2.81
C ALA A 24 24.60 -2.37 2.10
N GLU A 25 24.18 -2.10 0.86
CA GLU A 25 24.62 -0.93 0.10
C GLU A 25 24.10 0.38 0.70
N ASN A 26 22.85 0.41 1.15
CA ASN A 26 22.29 1.55 1.90
C ASN A 26 23.07 1.85 3.19
N SER A 27 23.47 0.81 3.91
CA SER A 27 24.27 0.96 5.14
C SER A 27 25.65 1.55 4.85
N ARG A 28 26.26 1.11 3.74
CA ARG A 28 27.56 1.64 3.27
C ARG A 28 27.46 3.09 2.81
N LEU A 29 26.37 3.46 2.12
CA LEU A 29 26.11 4.84 1.71
C LEU A 29 25.87 5.76 2.91
N LYS A 30 25.14 5.30 3.93
CA LYS A 30 24.97 6.05 5.19
C LYS A 30 26.29 6.35 5.87
N GLN A 31 27.18 5.35 6.01
CA GLN A 31 28.53 5.59 6.55
C GLN A 31 29.33 6.59 5.72
N LYS A 32 29.22 6.54 4.39
CA LYS A 32 29.92 7.48 3.51
C LYS A 32 29.41 8.91 3.64
N ILE A 33 28.09 9.08 3.83
CA ILE A 33 27.48 10.39 4.08
C ILE A 33 27.92 10.94 5.45
N GLU A 34 28.00 10.08 6.46
CA GLU A 34 28.45 10.44 7.82
C GLU A 34 29.93 10.89 7.83
N LEU A 35 30.78 10.28 6.99
CA LEU A 35 32.18 10.68 6.80
C LEU A 35 32.36 11.97 5.98
N LEU A 36 31.33 12.39 5.21
CA LEU A 36 31.36 13.61 4.39
C LEU A 36 30.85 14.86 5.12
N LEU A 37 30.33 14.71 6.35
CA LEU A 37 29.93 15.81 7.22
C LEU A 37 31.12 16.26 8.09
N PRO A 38 31.69 17.46 7.87
CA PRO A 38 32.78 17.96 8.72
C PRO A 38 32.22 18.35 10.08
N HIS A 39 32.73 17.72 11.15
CA HIS A 39 32.66 18.29 12.50
C HIS A 39 33.59 19.51 12.56
N GLY A 40 33.03 20.69 12.88
CA GLY A 40 33.80 21.90 13.14
C GLY A 40 32.94 23.05 13.65
N GLN A 41 32.89 23.19 14.97
CA GLN A 41 32.46 24.43 15.65
C GLN A 41 33.50 25.54 15.40
N LEU A 42 33.02 26.79 15.22
CA LEU A 42 33.40 28.02 15.96
C LEU A 42 33.38 29.29 15.07
N GLU A 43 32.64 30.26 15.61
CA GLU A 43 32.97 31.69 15.76
C GLU A 43 33.06 32.65 14.56
N HIS A 44 32.31 33.74 14.75
CA HIS A 44 32.53 35.11 14.31
C HIS A 44 33.89 35.43 13.66
N GLN A 45 33.89 35.92 12.41
CA GLN A 45 34.28 37.31 12.11
C GLN A 45 34.09 37.63 10.62
N CYS A 46 33.77 38.90 10.38
CA CYS A 46 33.49 39.48 9.07
C CYS A 46 34.76 40.05 8.42
N VAL A 47 34.69 40.28 7.10
CA VAL A 47 35.61 41.04 6.20
C VAL A 47 36.79 40.21 5.65
N SER A 48 36.87 39.91 4.34
CA SER A 48 37.46 40.80 3.31
C SER A 48 37.22 40.33 1.86
N ALA A 49 36.87 41.30 1.00
CA ALA A 49 37.21 41.51 -0.43
C ALA A 49 37.17 40.40 -1.51
N GLN A 50 36.36 40.70 -2.54
CA GLN A 50 36.57 40.66 -3.99
C GLN A 50 36.77 39.33 -4.78
N ASP A 51 35.79 39.18 -5.69
CA ASP A 51 35.88 38.85 -7.11
C ASP A 51 35.91 37.39 -7.63
N HIS A 52 34.86 37.14 -8.43
CA HIS A 52 34.72 36.28 -9.62
C HIS A 52 34.12 34.86 -9.52
N HIS A 53 32.91 34.79 -10.13
CA HIS A 53 32.26 33.72 -10.91
C HIS A 53 31.77 32.43 -10.21
N GLY A 54 30.45 32.21 -10.31
CA GLY A 54 29.85 30.87 -10.18
C GLY A 54 28.43 30.86 -9.63
N SER A 55 27.47 30.40 -10.44
CA SER A 55 26.03 30.40 -10.17
C SER A 55 25.52 29.30 -9.20
N ARG A 56 24.61 29.69 -8.27
CA ARG A 56 23.51 28.93 -7.58
C ARG A 56 23.87 27.72 -6.67
N PRO A 57 23.04 27.33 -5.65
CA PRO A 57 21.63 27.71 -5.42
C PRO A 57 21.18 27.96 -3.97
N GLU A 58 20.84 29.21 -3.64
CA GLU A 58 20.14 29.57 -2.38
C GLU A 58 18.65 29.18 -2.32
N ALA A 59 18.10 28.56 -3.36
CA ALA A 59 16.67 28.22 -3.42
C ALA A 59 16.36 26.84 -2.80
N SER A 60 17.31 25.91 -2.81
CA SER A 60 17.11 24.57 -2.24
C SER A 60 17.10 24.61 -0.71
N ASP A 61 17.98 25.43 -0.12
CA ASP A 61 18.08 25.58 1.34
C ASP A 61 16.86 26.32 1.92
N ARG A 62 16.24 27.22 1.15
CA ARG A 62 15.00 27.90 1.57
C ARG A 62 13.78 26.97 1.56
N LEU A 63 13.68 26.05 0.58
CA LEU A 63 12.60 25.05 0.52
C LEU A 63 12.75 23.97 1.61
N SER A 64 13.96 23.46 1.81
CA SER A 64 14.24 22.49 2.87
C SER A 64 14.08 23.09 4.27
N SER A 65 14.46 24.36 4.47
CA SER A 65 14.25 25.06 5.76
C SER A 65 12.78 25.40 6.02
N LEU A 66 12.00 25.78 5.00
CA LEU A 66 10.56 25.99 5.16
C LEU A 66 9.82 24.69 5.50
N GLN A 67 10.11 23.60 4.78
CA GLN A 67 9.51 22.29 5.06
C GLN A 67 9.90 21.74 6.45
N THR A 68 11.16 21.90 6.87
CA THR A 68 11.60 21.45 8.20
C THR A 68 11.07 22.33 9.32
N ASN A 69 10.89 23.64 9.10
CA ASN A 69 10.29 24.53 10.08
C ASN A 69 8.79 24.29 10.23
N GLU A 70 8.05 24.01 9.14
CA GLU A 70 6.63 23.64 9.19
C GLU A 70 6.40 22.29 9.88
N LEU A 71 7.22 21.28 9.58
CA LEU A 71 7.18 19.97 10.25
C LEU A 71 7.53 20.06 11.75
N LYS A 72 8.53 20.86 12.11
CA LYS A 72 8.88 21.13 13.52
C LYS A 72 7.77 21.89 14.24
N ASN A 73 7.12 22.86 13.58
CA ASN A 73 6.01 23.63 14.17
C ASN A 73 4.76 22.76 14.38
N LEU A 74 4.48 21.83 13.47
CA LEU A 74 3.43 20.81 13.63
C LEU A 74 3.75 19.79 14.73
N GLN A 75 5.01 19.34 14.84
CA GLN A 75 5.45 18.46 15.93
C GLN A 75 5.44 19.17 17.28
N GLN A 76 5.78 20.46 17.34
CA GLN A 76 5.78 21.26 18.56
C GLN A 76 4.35 21.61 19.01
N LYS A 77 3.44 21.94 18.10
CA LYS A 77 1.99 22.07 18.40
C LYS A 77 1.32 20.77 18.83
N ASN A 78 1.78 19.62 18.31
CA ASN A 78 1.32 18.31 18.76
C ASN A 78 1.96 17.89 20.09
N SER A 79 3.11 18.46 20.46
CA SER A 79 3.76 18.25 21.76
C SER A 79 3.15 19.11 22.87
N GLU A 80 2.47 20.21 22.50
CA GLU A 80 1.62 21.02 23.39
C GLU A 80 0.18 20.50 23.50
N ALA A 81 -0.17 19.43 22.79
CA ALA A 81 -1.31 18.58 23.15
C ALA A 81 -0.87 17.75 24.38
N GLY A 82 -0.90 18.42 25.53
CA GLY A 82 -0.61 17.83 26.82
C GLY A 82 -1.25 16.47 26.96
N THR A 83 -0.41 15.52 27.36
CA THR A 83 -0.71 14.24 28.01
C THR A 83 -2.20 14.09 28.33
N CYS A 84 -2.97 13.46 27.44
CA CYS A 84 -4.24 12.86 27.85
C CYS A 84 -3.85 11.74 28.82
N SER A 85 -3.93 12.04 30.11
CA SER A 85 -3.64 11.12 31.19
C SER A 85 -4.41 9.81 30.97
N ASN A 86 -3.72 8.70 31.25
CA ASN A 86 -4.22 7.34 31.17
C ASN A 86 -5.29 7.08 32.24
N ASP A 87 -6.51 7.61 32.09
CA ASP A 87 -7.50 7.60 33.17
C ASP A 87 -8.71 6.68 32.93
N ASP A 88 -8.73 5.87 31.87
CA ASP A 88 -9.69 4.75 31.76
C ASP A 88 -9.50 3.73 32.91
N THR A 89 -8.34 3.77 33.57
CA THR A 89 -8.00 3.01 34.78
C THR A 89 -8.79 3.47 36.03
N SER A 90 -9.39 4.68 36.05
CA SER A 90 -9.96 5.28 37.27
C SER A 90 -11.41 4.87 37.61
N ILE A 91 -12.28 4.71 36.60
CA ILE A 91 -13.73 4.46 36.82
C ILE A 91 -13.98 3.06 37.41
N SER A 92 -13.37 2.04 36.80
CA SER A 92 -13.48 0.65 37.26
C SER A 92 -12.86 0.49 38.65
N ASP A 93 -11.78 1.22 38.93
CA ASP A 93 -11.06 1.14 40.19
C ASP A 93 -11.90 1.61 41.40
N LEU A 94 -12.65 2.72 41.30
CA LEU A 94 -13.47 3.18 42.42
C LEU A 94 -14.63 2.23 42.77
N LEU A 95 -15.35 1.71 41.78
CA LEU A 95 -16.45 0.76 42.02
C LEU A 95 -15.91 -0.55 42.59
N MET A 96 -14.80 -1.05 42.06
CA MET A 96 -14.09 -2.21 42.60
C MET A 96 -13.64 -1.98 44.04
N LYS A 97 -13.09 -0.80 44.36
CA LYS A 97 -12.73 -0.41 45.72
C LYS A 97 -13.95 -0.37 46.65
N ILE A 98 -15.12 0.06 46.19
CA ILE A 98 -16.33 0.08 47.01
C ILE A 98 -16.74 -1.33 47.43
N ASP A 99 -16.64 -2.31 46.53
CA ASP A 99 -17.03 -3.69 46.82
C ASP A 99 -15.93 -4.50 47.52
N ALA A 100 -14.65 -4.15 47.37
CA ALA A 100 -13.52 -4.85 47.97
C ALA A 100 -13.57 -4.96 49.51
N ASP A 101 -13.41 -6.17 50.05
CA ASP A 101 -13.33 -6.41 51.49
C ASP A 101 -12.00 -5.95 52.08
N GLN A 102 -12.05 -5.07 53.08
CA GLN A 102 -10.84 -4.58 53.77
C GLN A 102 -10.38 -5.58 54.84
N THR A 103 -9.10 -5.94 54.85
CA THR A 103 -8.55 -6.90 55.83
C THR A 103 -8.30 -6.28 57.21
N VAL A 104 -8.18 -4.95 57.30
CA VAL A 104 -7.87 -4.21 58.55
C VAL A 104 -9.04 -3.32 58.98
N LEU A 105 -9.51 -3.49 60.22
CA LEU A 105 -10.58 -2.68 60.82
C LEU A 105 -10.00 -1.38 61.41
N ARG A 106 -9.85 -0.34 60.58
CA ARG A 106 -9.53 1.01 61.05
C ARG A 106 -10.80 1.84 61.09
N PHE A 107 -11.20 2.31 62.28
CA PHE A 107 -12.34 3.22 62.40
C PHE A 107 -12.02 4.55 61.71
N PRO A 108 -12.86 5.00 60.75
CA PRO A 108 -12.66 6.28 60.09
C PRO A 108 -12.79 7.43 61.08
N HIS A 109 -11.91 8.41 60.93
CA HIS A 109 -11.95 9.62 61.74
C HIS A 109 -12.92 10.64 61.13
N PHE A 110 -13.81 11.17 61.95
CA PHE A 110 -14.73 12.24 61.59
C PHE A 110 -14.49 13.42 62.53
N SER A 111 -14.29 14.59 61.95
CA SER A 111 -14.08 15.85 62.67
C SER A 111 -15.40 16.42 63.20
N GLY A 112 -15.35 17.26 64.23
CA GLY A 112 -16.55 17.92 64.77
C GLY A 112 -17.44 16.99 65.60
N LEU A 113 -16.87 15.89 66.10
CA LEU A 113 -17.52 14.97 67.04
C LEU A 113 -17.15 15.28 68.50
N ASP A 114 -16.33 16.29 68.75
CA ASP A 114 -15.94 16.73 70.08
C ASP A 114 -17.06 17.55 70.72
N GLY A 115 -17.40 17.29 72.00
CA GLY A 115 -18.42 18.05 72.72
C GLY A 115 -19.26 17.23 73.70
N LYS A 116 -20.45 17.75 74.05
CA LYS A 116 -21.36 17.08 74.99
C LYS A 116 -21.97 15.82 74.38
N HIS A 117 -21.84 14.71 75.11
CA HIS A 117 -22.52 13.45 74.80
C HIS A 117 -23.83 13.38 75.56
N VAL A 118 -24.87 12.89 74.89
CA VAL A 118 -26.17 12.65 75.51
C VAL A 118 -26.66 11.26 75.12
N THR A 119 -27.28 10.57 76.06
CA THR A 119 -27.79 9.21 75.88
C THR A 119 -29.17 9.23 75.24
N ILE A 120 -29.34 8.54 74.11
CA ILE A 120 -30.65 8.24 73.51
C ILE A 120 -30.84 6.72 73.57
N GLY A 121 -31.82 6.28 74.37
CA GLY A 121 -32.05 4.85 74.59
C GLY A 121 -30.84 4.19 75.24
N LYS A 122 -30.15 3.33 74.49
CA LYS A 122 -28.98 2.56 74.96
C LYS A 122 -27.63 3.11 74.48
N TYR A 123 -27.62 4.20 73.72
CA TYR A 123 -26.42 4.71 73.04
C TYR A 123 -26.05 6.12 73.54
N CYS A 124 -24.77 6.32 73.90
CA CYS A 124 -24.23 7.61 74.27
C CYS A 124 -23.48 8.23 73.08
N LEU A 125 -24.01 9.32 72.49
CA LEU A 125 -23.46 9.90 71.26
C LEU A 125 -23.32 11.43 71.36
N PRO A 126 -22.37 12.03 70.61
CA PRO A 126 -22.25 13.49 70.51
C PRO A 126 -23.56 14.13 70.05
N LEU A 127 -23.90 15.29 70.63
CA LEU A 127 -25.17 16.00 70.36
C LEU A 127 -25.40 16.27 68.87
N SER A 128 -24.32 16.51 68.11
CA SER A 128 -24.36 16.80 66.68
C SER A 128 -24.90 15.62 65.82
N LEU A 129 -24.83 14.39 66.33
CA LEU A 129 -25.29 13.18 65.64
C LEU A 129 -26.71 12.76 66.02
N HIS A 130 -27.30 13.40 67.05
CA HIS A 130 -28.62 13.04 67.58
C HIS A 130 -29.74 13.12 66.55
N PRO A 131 -29.83 14.17 65.70
CA PRO A 131 -30.86 14.23 64.66
C PRO A 131 -30.77 13.04 63.69
N THR A 132 -29.55 12.69 63.26
CA THR A 132 -29.28 11.56 62.37
C THR A 132 -29.66 10.24 63.01
N LEU A 133 -29.27 10.01 64.28
CA LEU A 133 -29.63 8.81 65.01
C LEU A 133 -31.15 8.65 65.15
N LYS A 134 -31.84 9.72 65.57
CA LYS A 134 -33.31 9.71 65.70
C LYS A 134 -33.98 9.40 64.37
N LEU A 135 -33.47 9.95 63.27
CA LEU A 135 -33.98 9.69 61.94
C LEU A 135 -33.81 8.23 61.53
N ILE A 136 -32.61 7.66 61.74
CA ILE A 136 -32.34 6.25 61.45
C ILE A 136 -33.27 5.34 62.25
N ILE A 137 -33.37 5.57 63.57
CA ILE A 137 -34.27 4.78 64.44
C ILE A 137 -35.73 4.92 64.01
N LYS A 138 -36.16 6.13 63.63
CA LYS A 138 -37.54 6.37 63.18
C LYS A 138 -37.87 5.66 61.87
N VAL A 139 -36.95 5.66 60.89
CA VAL A 139 -37.20 5.13 59.54
C VAL A 139 -36.91 3.63 59.44
N TYR A 140 -35.82 3.17 60.05
CA TYR A 140 -35.29 1.82 59.89
C TYR A 140 -35.34 0.99 61.19
N GLY A 141 -35.76 1.58 62.31
CA GLY A 141 -35.66 0.95 63.63
C GLY A 141 -34.24 0.94 64.19
N ASP A 142 -34.03 0.21 65.29
CA ASP A 142 -32.69 0.00 65.82
C ASP A 142 -31.90 -0.97 64.94
N VAL A 143 -31.04 -0.40 64.08
CA VAL A 143 -30.24 -1.16 63.12
C VAL A 143 -29.22 -2.09 63.77
N ALA A 144 -28.91 -1.91 65.06
CA ALA A 144 -27.98 -2.77 65.81
C ALA A 144 -28.70 -3.83 66.67
N ALA A 145 -30.03 -3.94 66.62
CA ALA A 145 -30.78 -4.88 67.46
C ALA A 145 -30.35 -6.35 67.29
N THR A 146 -29.81 -6.70 66.12
CA THR A 146 -29.29 -8.05 65.81
C THR A 146 -27.82 -8.23 66.18
N SER A 147 -27.13 -7.18 66.60
CA SER A 147 -25.71 -7.23 66.95
C SER A 147 -25.51 -7.89 68.32
N LYS A 148 -24.55 -8.81 68.40
CA LYS A 148 -24.11 -9.44 69.66
C LYS A 148 -22.83 -8.79 70.22
N MET A 149 -22.42 -7.66 69.66
CA MET A 149 -21.18 -6.99 70.08
C MET A 149 -21.31 -6.34 71.45
N ASN A 150 -20.16 -6.14 72.12
CA ASN A 150 -20.08 -5.41 73.38
C ASN A 150 -20.69 -4.00 73.22
N PRO A 151 -21.52 -3.52 74.16
CA PRO A 151 -22.16 -2.21 74.09
C PRO A 151 -21.23 -1.05 73.75
N ARG A 152 -19.99 -1.03 74.26
CA ARG A 152 -18.99 0.02 73.94
C ARG A 152 -18.55 -0.01 72.47
N VAL A 153 -18.44 -1.21 71.90
CA VAL A 153 -18.11 -1.40 70.48
C VAL A 153 -19.30 -1.02 69.62
N THR A 154 -20.50 -1.48 69.97
CA THR A 154 -21.75 -1.13 69.29
C THR A 154 -21.98 0.39 69.26
N GLU A 155 -21.73 1.09 70.37
CA GLU A 155 -21.79 2.55 70.44
C GLU A 155 -20.76 3.23 69.52
N SER A 156 -19.53 2.71 69.47
CA SER A 156 -18.47 3.23 68.60
C SER A 156 -18.80 3.06 67.11
N ILE A 157 -19.39 1.92 66.74
CA ILE A 157 -19.89 1.66 65.38
C ILE A 157 -21.03 2.62 65.04
N TYR A 158 -22.01 2.79 65.93
CA TYR A 158 -23.12 3.73 65.73
C TYR A 158 -22.64 5.17 65.54
N ARG A 159 -21.62 5.58 66.30
CA ARG A 159 -21.01 6.92 66.20
C ARG A 159 -20.46 7.17 64.81
N VAL A 160 -19.65 6.26 64.30
CA VAL A 160 -19.01 6.38 62.98
C VAL A 160 -20.05 6.26 61.86
N LEU A 161 -21.05 5.40 62.00
CA LEU A 161 -22.18 5.30 61.06
C LEU A 161 -22.98 6.60 60.98
N CYS A 162 -23.38 7.16 62.12
CA CYS A 162 -24.14 8.41 62.18
C CYS A 162 -23.32 9.60 61.66
N ALA A 163 -22.02 9.65 61.98
CA ALA A 163 -21.13 10.68 61.46
C ALA A 163 -21.00 10.62 59.94
N SER A 164 -20.92 9.41 59.37
CA SER A 164 -20.89 9.19 57.92
C SER A 164 -22.16 9.68 57.24
N ILE A 165 -23.33 9.27 57.75
CA ILE A 165 -24.62 9.65 57.17
C ILE A 165 -24.86 11.16 57.30
N LYS A 166 -24.44 11.77 58.42
CA LYS A 166 -24.50 13.22 58.59
C LYS A 166 -23.60 13.93 57.58
N GLU A 167 -22.36 13.48 57.41
CA GLU A 167 -21.44 14.11 56.45
C GLU A 167 -21.92 13.95 55.00
N MET A 168 -22.55 12.80 54.64
CA MET A 168 -23.22 12.64 53.35
C MET A 168 -24.36 13.64 53.15
N HIS A 169 -25.16 13.87 54.20
CA HIS A 169 -26.28 14.82 54.15
C HIS A 169 -25.82 16.28 54.01
N ASP A 170 -24.71 16.63 54.65
CA ASP A 170 -24.23 18.02 54.70
C ASP A 170 -23.47 18.44 53.42
N LEU A 171 -23.09 17.49 52.56
CA LEU A 171 -22.30 17.75 51.34
C LEU A 171 -23.16 17.70 50.07
N ARG A 172 -22.76 18.50 49.09
CA ARG A 172 -23.28 18.44 47.71
C ARG A 172 -22.34 17.64 46.83
N LEU A 173 -22.84 17.16 45.68
CA LEU A 173 -22.10 16.28 44.79
C LEU A 173 -20.76 16.86 44.33
N GLU A 174 -20.71 18.17 44.09
CA GLU A 174 -19.53 18.91 43.62
C GLU A 174 -18.41 18.98 44.68
N GLN A 175 -18.75 18.73 45.95
CA GLN A 175 -17.80 18.74 47.08
C GLN A 175 -17.33 17.32 47.45
N ILE A 176 -17.87 16.29 46.79
CA ILE A 176 -17.53 14.90 47.04
C ILE A 176 -16.19 14.60 46.38
N THR A 177 -15.38 13.79 47.07
CA THR A 177 -14.12 13.27 46.55
C THR A 177 -14.07 11.76 46.75
N GLU A 178 -13.24 11.07 45.96
CA GLU A 178 -13.00 9.63 46.13
C GLU A 178 -12.66 9.28 47.59
N CYS A 179 -11.75 10.04 48.21
CA CYS A 179 -11.34 9.80 49.60
C CYS A 179 -12.54 9.84 50.58
N ARG A 180 -13.50 10.76 50.38
CA ARG A 180 -14.72 10.83 51.21
C ARG A 180 -15.63 9.62 50.99
N ILE A 181 -15.81 9.20 49.75
CA ILE A 181 -16.60 8.00 49.41
C ILE A 181 -16.00 6.75 50.06
N LEU A 182 -14.68 6.58 49.98
CA LEU A 182 -13.97 5.45 50.62
C LEU A 182 -14.04 5.52 52.15
N LYS A 183 -13.96 6.72 52.74
CA LYS A 183 -14.14 6.94 54.19
C LYS A 183 -15.52 6.48 54.66
N TRP A 184 -16.56 6.82 53.90
CA TRP A 184 -17.94 6.41 54.20
C TRP A 184 -18.18 4.92 53.99
N ARG A 185 -17.59 4.35 52.93
CA ARG A 185 -17.57 2.89 52.69
C ARG A 185 -17.06 2.16 53.92
N ASP A 186 -15.93 2.59 54.46
CA ASP A 186 -15.28 1.91 55.59
C ASP A 186 -16.17 1.94 56.83
N ALA A 187 -16.82 3.07 57.11
CA ALA A 187 -17.79 3.18 58.20
C ALA A 187 -18.99 2.24 58.06
N ILE A 188 -19.58 2.17 56.86
CA ILE A 188 -20.72 1.29 56.57
C ILE A 188 -20.30 -0.18 56.65
N LYS A 189 -19.13 -0.55 56.11
CA LYS A 189 -18.60 -1.92 56.18
C LYS A 189 -18.29 -2.37 57.60
N ILE A 190 -17.78 -1.47 58.45
CA ILE A 190 -17.60 -1.75 59.88
C ILE A 190 -18.95 -2.09 60.54
N ALA A 191 -20.02 -1.35 60.22
CA ALA A 191 -21.35 -1.62 60.73
C ALA A 191 -21.92 -2.96 60.21
N LEU A 192 -21.75 -3.27 58.92
CA LEU A 192 -22.14 -4.55 58.34
C LEU A 192 -21.44 -5.73 59.04
N ARG A 193 -20.13 -5.64 59.27
CA ARG A 193 -19.35 -6.64 60.03
C ARG A 193 -19.81 -6.78 61.48
N GLY A 194 -20.34 -5.71 62.06
CA GLY A 194 -21.00 -5.71 63.36
C GLY A 194 -22.39 -6.34 63.39
N ASN A 195 -22.85 -6.93 62.27
CA ASN A 195 -24.22 -7.42 62.07
C ASN A 195 -25.30 -6.34 62.22
N PHE A 196 -24.98 -5.09 61.85
CA PHE A 196 -25.98 -4.02 61.76
C PHE A 196 -26.74 -4.14 60.44
N LYS A 197 -28.05 -3.89 60.47
CA LYS A 197 -28.92 -3.90 59.29
C LYS A 197 -28.81 -2.58 58.51
N VAL A 198 -27.70 -2.37 57.81
CA VAL A 198 -27.38 -1.10 57.12
C VAL A 198 -27.19 -1.23 55.61
N ASN A 199 -27.77 -2.25 54.98
CA ASN A 199 -27.68 -2.47 53.52
C ASN A 199 -28.17 -1.25 52.73
N PHE A 200 -29.22 -0.57 53.21
CA PHE A 200 -29.75 0.65 52.60
C PHE A 200 -28.66 1.75 52.46
N ALA A 201 -27.76 1.87 53.44
CA ALA A 201 -26.70 2.86 53.43
C ALA A 201 -25.62 2.50 52.40
N MET A 202 -25.32 1.21 52.25
CA MET A 202 -24.40 0.73 51.23
C MET A 202 -24.97 0.95 49.82
N GLU A 203 -26.25 0.64 49.60
CA GLU A 203 -26.93 0.90 48.33
C GLU A 203 -26.94 2.39 47.99
N HIS A 204 -27.19 3.26 48.98
CA HIS A 204 -27.13 4.69 48.78
C HIS A 204 -25.71 5.19 48.47
N LEU A 205 -24.69 4.66 49.15
CA LEU A 205 -23.29 4.98 48.87
C LEU A 205 -22.90 4.60 47.44
N LYS A 206 -23.36 3.45 46.94
CA LYS A 206 -23.15 3.06 45.53
C LYS A 206 -23.77 4.08 44.58
N LYS A 207 -24.98 4.59 44.86
CA LYS A 207 -25.61 5.65 44.07
C LYS A 207 -24.81 6.95 44.09
N ILE A 208 -24.28 7.35 45.25
CA ILE A 208 -23.41 8.53 45.38
C ILE A 208 -22.14 8.35 44.54
N ALA A 209 -21.50 7.18 44.60
CA ALA A 209 -20.31 6.91 43.81
C ALA A 209 -20.59 6.97 42.30
N CYS A 210 -21.70 6.39 41.84
CA CYS A 210 -22.12 6.50 40.45
C CYS A 210 -22.38 7.95 40.04
N ALA A 211 -23.02 8.76 40.89
CA ALA A 211 -23.24 10.17 40.61
C ALA A 211 -21.93 10.97 40.52
N TYR A 212 -20.98 10.70 41.41
CA TYR A 212 -19.64 11.32 41.40
C TYR A 212 -18.90 10.97 40.11
N ILE A 213 -18.88 9.70 39.72
CA ILE A 213 -18.29 9.24 38.46
C ILE A 213 -18.97 9.96 37.29
N GLY A 214 -20.30 10.02 37.26
CA GLY A 214 -21.05 10.71 36.21
C GLY A 214 -20.69 12.19 36.08
N LEU A 215 -20.47 12.89 37.19
CA LEU A 215 -20.03 14.29 37.18
C LEU A 215 -18.62 14.44 36.59
N MET A 216 -17.68 13.58 36.98
CA MET A 216 -16.31 13.60 36.46
C MET A 216 -16.28 13.31 34.95
N GLU A 217 -17.03 12.30 34.50
CA GLU A 217 -17.12 11.97 33.07
C GLU A 217 -17.77 13.09 32.26
N HIS A 218 -18.77 13.77 32.81
CA HIS A 218 -19.37 14.92 32.15
C HIS A 218 -18.37 16.06 31.96
N GLN A 219 -17.58 16.40 32.97
CA GLN A 219 -16.52 17.41 32.89
C GLN A 219 -15.46 17.05 31.85
N ARG A 220 -15.01 15.78 31.83
CA ARG A 220 -14.07 15.27 30.82
C ARG A 220 -14.66 15.39 29.41
N LEU A 221 -15.93 15.06 29.23
CA LEU A 221 -16.61 15.13 27.95
C LEU A 221 -16.73 16.58 27.45
N GLU A 222 -17.04 17.53 28.34
CA GLU A 222 -17.05 18.96 28.01
C GLU A 222 -15.65 19.48 27.62
N GLU A 223 -14.61 19.07 28.34
CA GLU A 223 -13.22 19.45 28.02
C GLU A 223 -12.80 18.92 26.64
N VAL A 224 -13.09 17.65 26.35
CA VAL A 224 -12.82 17.04 25.04
C VAL A 224 -13.61 17.75 23.94
N ALA A 225 -14.88 18.07 24.17
CA ALA A 225 -15.71 18.79 23.20
C ALA A 225 -15.17 20.19 22.89
N LEU A 226 -14.69 20.92 23.90
CA LEU A 226 -14.00 22.21 23.71
C LEU A 226 -12.72 22.04 22.89
N ARG A 227 -11.94 20.97 23.14
CA ARG A 227 -10.72 20.69 22.37
C ARG A 227 -11.02 20.35 20.91
N ILE A 228 -12.05 19.56 20.64
CA ILE A 228 -12.52 19.25 19.29
C ILE A 228 -12.88 20.55 18.56
N SER A 229 -13.72 21.38 19.19
CA SER A 229 -14.17 22.66 18.62
C SER A 229 -12.98 23.57 18.25
N LYS A 230 -11.95 23.62 19.11
CA LYS A 230 -10.73 24.37 18.84
C LYS A 230 -9.96 23.83 17.63
N LEU A 231 -9.75 22.51 17.57
CA LEU A 231 -9.01 21.88 16.46
C LEU A 231 -9.74 22.00 15.13
N GLU A 232 -11.08 21.92 15.12
CA GLU A 232 -11.89 22.13 13.93
C GLU A 232 -11.73 23.56 13.39
N ALA A 233 -11.72 24.56 14.28
CA ALA A 233 -11.46 25.95 13.90
C ALA A 233 -10.06 26.12 13.28
N GLU A 234 -9.02 25.57 13.91
CA GLU A 234 -7.64 25.60 13.38
C GLU A 234 -7.52 24.87 12.03
N LEU A 235 -8.18 23.72 11.88
CA LEU A 235 -8.22 22.96 10.62
C LEU A 235 -8.90 23.77 9.51
N SER A 236 -10.02 24.43 9.82
CA SER A 236 -10.73 25.28 8.86
C SER A 236 -9.88 26.46 8.39
N ALA A 237 -9.12 27.08 9.30
CA ALA A 237 -8.19 28.16 8.98
C ALA A 237 -7.04 27.67 8.09
N SER A 238 -6.43 26.53 8.44
CA SER A 238 -5.36 25.92 7.65
C SER A 238 -5.82 25.51 6.25
N LYS A 239 -7.02 24.93 6.12
CA LYS A 239 -7.63 24.61 4.81
C LYS A 239 -7.83 25.85 3.94
N LYS A 240 -8.30 26.94 4.54
CA LYS A 240 -8.49 28.22 3.83
C LYS A 240 -7.15 28.77 3.33
N GLU A 241 -6.11 28.74 4.17
CA GLU A 241 -4.77 29.19 3.79
C GLU A 241 -4.18 28.32 2.66
N HIS A 242 -4.30 26.99 2.77
CA HIS A 242 -3.90 26.07 1.71
C HIS A 242 -4.58 26.39 0.38
N SER A 243 -5.89 26.64 0.38
CA SER A 243 -6.63 27.01 -0.83
C SER A 243 -6.10 28.31 -1.45
N LYS A 244 -5.77 29.30 -0.62
CA LYS A 244 -5.23 30.58 -1.07
C LYS A 244 -3.84 30.41 -1.68
N ILE A 245 -2.94 29.67 -1.04
CA ILE A 245 -1.60 29.38 -1.54
C ILE A 245 -1.68 28.61 -2.86
N CYS A 246 -2.57 27.63 -2.95
CA CYS A 246 -2.77 26.83 -4.15
C CYS A 246 -3.23 27.70 -5.33
N GLU A 247 -4.22 28.57 -5.12
CA GLU A 247 -4.71 29.47 -6.17
C GLU A 247 -3.63 30.48 -6.58
N GLN A 248 -2.96 31.10 -5.60
CA GLN A 248 -1.88 32.06 -5.85
C GLN A 248 -0.69 31.44 -6.59
N SER A 249 -0.38 30.18 -6.30
CA SER A 249 0.80 29.49 -6.84
C SER A 249 0.50 28.62 -8.07
N LYS A 250 -0.76 28.55 -8.51
CA LYS A 250 -1.22 27.63 -9.57
C LYS A 250 -0.39 27.73 -10.84
N VAL A 251 -0.18 28.95 -11.34
CA VAL A 251 0.59 29.19 -12.57
C VAL A 251 2.03 28.70 -12.43
N TYR A 252 2.67 28.92 -11.28
CA TYR A 252 4.03 28.45 -11.03
C TYR A 252 4.09 26.92 -10.91
N MET A 253 3.13 26.31 -10.24
CA MET A 253 3.04 24.84 -10.10
C MET A 253 2.80 24.17 -11.45
N ASP A 254 1.93 24.71 -12.30
CA ASP A 254 1.68 24.18 -13.63
C ASP A 254 2.88 24.39 -14.56
N THR A 255 3.57 25.53 -14.45
CA THR A 255 4.83 25.77 -15.16
C THR A 255 5.90 24.78 -14.70
N ALA A 256 6.05 24.55 -13.39
CA ALA A 256 7.03 23.62 -12.85
C ALA A 256 6.82 22.19 -13.38
N LYS A 257 5.57 21.74 -13.52
CA LYS A 257 5.24 20.43 -14.12
C LYS A 257 5.76 20.27 -15.55
N GLU A 258 5.88 21.35 -16.32
CA GLU A 258 6.46 21.28 -17.67
C GLU A 258 7.94 20.86 -17.64
N PHE A 259 8.66 21.24 -16.58
CA PHE A 259 10.10 21.05 -16.45
C PHE A 259 10.51 19.89 -15.54
N ILE A 260 9.64 19.44 -14.61
CA ILE A 260 9.93 18.31 -13.74
C ILE A 260 10.27 17.07 -14.59
N GLY A 261 11.45 16.49 -14.33
CA GLY A 261 11.93 15.29 -15.02
C GLY A 261 12.37 15.50 -16.48
N LYS A 262 12.48 16.75 -16.96
CA LYS A 262 12.90 17.07 -18.34
C LYS A 262 14.05 18.07 -18.35
N ALA A 263 14.84 18.06 -19.42
CA ALA A 263 15.86 19.10 -19.63
C ALA A 263 15.19 20.47 -19.80
N VAL A 264 15.63 21.47 -19.04
CA VAL A 264 14.99 22.81 -19.03
C VAL A 264 15.06 23.49 -20.40
N SER A 265 16.10 23.20 -21.19
CA SER A 265 16.28 23.69 -22.55
C SER A 265 15.37 23.01 -23.58
N LEU A 266 14.69 21.90 -23.24
CA LEU A 266 13.88 21.12 -24.18
C LEU A 266 12.78 21.94 -24.83
N GLY A 267 12.20 22.89 -24.08
CA GLY A 267 11.19 23.83 -24.58
C GLY A 267 11.69 24.72 -25.72
N MET A 268 12.98 25.08 -25.71
CA MET A 268 13.58 26.00 -26.68
C MET A 268 13.75 25.37 -28.06
N PHE A 269 14.00 24.06 -28.11
CA PHE A 269 14.28 23.34 -29.35
C PHE A 269 13.09 22.51 -29.85
N LYS A 270 11.86 22.77 -29.36
CA LYS A 270 10.64 22.01 -29.74
C LYS A 270 10.41 21.95 -31.26
N ALA A 271 10.59 23.08 -31.96
CA ALA A 271 10.39 23.13 -33.42
C ALA A 271 11.49 22.38 -34.19
N GLU A 272 12.73 22.50 -33.74
CA GLU A 272 13.90 21.87 -34.35
C GLU A 272 13.88 20.35 -34.13
N ASN A 273 13.55 19.89 -32.92
CA ASN A 273 13.34 18.47 -32.63
C ASN A 273 12.20 17.87 -33.47
N ARG A 274 11.05 18.57 -33.59
CA ARG A 274 9.96 18.13 -34.49
C ARG A 274 10.41 18.05 -35.95
N CYS A 275 11.14 19.05 -36.44
CA CYS A 275 11.67 19.06 -37.80
C CYS A 275 12.69 17.93 -38.03
N LEU A 276 13.53 17.64 -37.04
CA LEU A 276 14.51 16.56 -37.09
C LEU A 276 13.84 15.19 -37.11
N GLU A 277 12.82 14.97 -36.28
CA GLU A 277 12.01 13.74 -36.27
C GLU A 277 11.28 13.54 -37.61
N GLU A 278 10.69 14.60 -38.17
CA GLU A 278 10.07 14.61 -39.50
C GLU A 278 11.08 14.24 -40.59
N ARG A 279 12.27 14.85 -40.55
CA ARG A 279 13.37 14.59 -41.50
C ARG A 279 13.90 13.16 -41.38
N ASN A 280 14.01 12.63 -40.17
CA ASN A 280 14.42 11.25 -39.93
C ASN A 280 13.37 10.27 -40.44
N ARG A 281 12.07 10.53 -40.23
CA ARG A 281 10.99 9.74 -40.82
C ARG A 281 11.02 9.74 -42.35
N ARG A 282 11.25 10.90 -42.98
CA ARG A 282 11.40 10.99 -44.44
C ARG A 282 12.59 10.17 -44.93
N ARG A 283 13.74 10.25 -44.25
CA ARG A 283 14.92 9.43 -44.58
C ARG A 283 14.66 7.93 -44.48
N HIS A 284 13.98 7.46 -43.43
CA HIS A 284 13.64 6.04 -43.30
C HIS A 284 12.69 5.58 -44.42
N ARG A 285 11.68 6.39 -44.77
CA ARG A 285 10.81 6.09 -45.91
C ARG A 285 11.57 6.03 -47.23
N MET A 286 12.51 6.95 -47.45
CA MET A 286 13.36 6.94 -48.65
C MET A 286 14.21 5.67 -48.72
N MET A 287 14.92 5.31 -47.63
CA MET A 287 15.73 4.10 -47.61
C MET A 287 14.91 2.83 -47.89
N HIS A 288 13.68 2.75 -47.39
CA HIS A 288 12.80 1.62 -47.69
C HIS A 288 12.34 1.61 -49.15
N LEU A 289 12.04 2.77 -49.73
CA LEU A 289 11.70 2.88 -51.16
C LEU A 289 12.89 2.48 -52.04
N ASP A 290 14.10 2.95 -51.75
CA ASP A 290 15.33 2.58 -52.46
C ASP A 290 15.58 1.07 -52.38
N TYR A 291 15.39 0.47 -51.21
CA TYR A 291 15.51 -0.98 -51.03
C TYR A 291 14.51 -1.75 -51.89
N LEU A 292 13.24 -1.34 -51.91
CA LEU A 292 12.22 -1.95 -52.76
C LEU A 292 12.55 -1.81 -54.25
N GLU A 293 13.02 -0.63 -54.68
CA GLU A 293 13.40 -0.38 -56.06
C GLU A 293 14.58 -1.28 -56.48
N GLN A 294 15.58 -1.44 -55.60
CA GLN A 294 16.69 -2.35 -55.83
C GLN A 294 16.21 -3.81 -55.97
N SER A 295 15.32 -4.26 -55.08
CA SER A 295 14.76 -5.61 -55.14
C SER A 295 13.95 -5.85 -56.43
N ILE A 296 13.11 -4.89 -56.84
CA ILE A 296 12.35 -4.97 -58.10
C ILE A 296 13.30 -5.08 -59.31
N ASN A 297 14.38 -4.30 -59.32
CA ASN A 297 15.35 -4.33 -60.41
C ASN A 297 16.14 -5.64 -60.47
N GLU A 298 16.43 -6.25 -59.32
CA GLU A 298 17.05 -7.57 -59.22
C GLU A 298 16.13 -8.66 -59.78
N TYR A 299 14.88 -8.72 -59.34
CA TYR A 299 13.88 -9.66 -59.89
C TYR A 299 13.67 -9.48 -61.40
N LYS A 300 13.65 -8.24 -61.90
CA LYS A 300 13.58 -7.98 -63.34
C LYS A 300 14.80 -8.54 -64.08
N ARG A 301 16.01 -8.37 -63.54
CA ARG A 301 17.23 -8.93 -64.14
C ARG A 301 17.17 -10.46 -64.17
N GLU A 302 16.86 -11.09 -63.05
CA GLU A 302 16.72 -12.56 -62.97
C GLU A 302 15.68 -13.09 -63.96
N ASN A 303 14.52 -12.43 -64.06
CA ASN A 303 13.47 -12.85 -64.99
C ASN A 303 13.92 -12.70 -66.45
N THR A 304 14.59 -11.60 -66.81
CA THR A 304 15.16 -11.44 -68.16
C THR A 304 16.26 -12.47 -68.46
N GLN A 305 17.05 -12.86 -67.46
CA GLN A 305 18.07 -13.89 -67.59
C GLN A 305 17.44 -15.28 -67.79
N CYS A 306 16.41 -15.63 -67.01
CA CYS A 306 15.65 -16.87 -67.17
C CYS A 306 15.01 -16.96 -68.57
N ALA A 307 14.36 -15.89 -69.03
CA ALA A 307 13.77 -15.84 -70.37
C ALA A 307 14.82 -16.08 -71.48
N ARG A 308 16.03 -15.51 -71.35
CA ARG A 308 17.14 -15.79 -72.28
C ARG A 308 17.57 -17.24 -72.23
N GLN A 309 17.73 -17.82 -71.04
CA GLN A 309 18.12 -19.23 -70.88
C GLN A 309 17.08 -20.18 -71.52
N ILE A 310 15.79 -19.93 -71.31
CA ILE A 310 14.70 -20.71 -71.93
C ILE A 310 14.75 -20.59 -73.45
N MET A 311 14.91 -19.38 -73.98
CA MET A 311 14.99 -19.16 -75.43
C MET A 311 16.18 -19.89 -76.05
N THR A 312 17.36 -19.82 -75.44
CA THR A 312 18.55 -20.57 -75.88
C THR A 312 18.30 -22.08 -75.82
N ALA A 313 17.69 -22.59 -74.75
CA ALA A 313 17.36 -24.01 -74.64
C ALA A 313 16.40 -24.47 -75.74
N ILE A 314 15.34 -23.70 -76.01
CA ILE A 314 14.40 -23.95 -77.11
C ILE A 314 15.12 -23.95 -78.46
N GLN A 315 15.99 -22.96 -78.72
CA GLN A 315 16.76 -22.89 -79.96
C GLN A 315 17.64 -24.13 -80.16
N VAL A 316 18.38 -24.55 -79.12
CA VAL A 316 19.24 -25.73 -79.16
C VAL A 316 18.42 -27.01 -79.35
N THR A 317 17.32 -27.19 -78.63
CA THR A 317 16.44 -28.37 -78.78
C THR A 317 15.78 -28.41 -80.15
N THR A 318 15.35 -27.26 -80.68
CA THR A 318 14.76 -27.16 -82.02
C THR A 318 15.79 -27.54 -83.09
N GLN A 319 17.02 -27.05 -82.97
CA GLN A 319 18.09 -27.43 -83.90
C GLN A 319 18.36 -28.93 -83.86
N ARG A 320 18.46 -29.52 -82.66
CA ARG A 320 18.68 -30.96 -82.50
C ARG A 320 17.53 -31.80 -83.06
N TYR A 321 16.28 -31.33 -82.94
CA TYR A 321 15.13 -32.00 -83.55
C TYR A 321 15.21 -31.98 -85.08
N LEU A 322 15.59 -30.86 -85.68
CA LEU A 322 15.79 -30.76 -87.13
C LEU A 322 16.87 -31.72 -87.61
N ASP A 323 18.01 -31.80 -86.90
CA ASP A 323 19.10 -32.72 -87.25
C ASP A 323 18.61 -34.19 -87.24
N ILE A 324 17.88 -34.61 -86.20
CA ILE A 324 17.30 -35.97 -86.11
C ILE A 324 16.28 -36.23 -87.23
N GLU A 325 15.44 -35.24 -87.58
CA GLU A 325 14.47 -35.41 -88.68
C GLU A 325 15.17 -35.60 -90.02
N THR A 326 16.30 -34.91 -90.26
CA THR A 326 17.10 -35.13 -91.47
C THR A 326 17.71 -36.53 -91.51
N GLU A 327 18.24 -37.04 -90.39
CA GLU A 327 18.71 -38.42 -90.29
C GLU A 327 17.58 -39.43 -90.55
N ASN A 328 16.39 -39.20 -89.98
CA ASN A 328 15.21 -40.04 -90.24
C ASN A 328 14.81 -40.05 -91.73
N ILE A 329 14.90 -38.91 -92.43
CA ILE A 329 14.62 -38.85 -93.87
C ILE A 329 15.65 -39.68 -94.65
N VAL A 330 16.94 -39.59 -94.31
CA VAL A 330 18.00 -40.40 -94.94
C VAL A 330 17.75 -41.89 -94.69
N LEU A 331 17.51 -42.30 -93.45
CA LEU A 331 17.24 -43.69 -93.10
C LEU A 331 16.00 -44.25 -93.82
N ARG A 332 14.93 -43.46 -93.96
CA ARG A 332 13.74 -43.84 -94.76
C ARG A 332 14.08 -44.03 -96.24
N ALA A 333 14.92 -43.16 -96.81
CA ALA A 333 15.36 -43.28 -98.21
C ALA A 333 16.23 -44.53 -98.41
N GLU A 334 17.19 -44.78 -97.53
CA GLU A 334 18.04 -45.99 -97.57
C GLU A 334 17.23 -47.29 -97.44
N LEU A 335 16.25 -47.32 -96.53
CA LEU A 335 15.33 -48.44 -96.39
C LEU A 335 14.53 -48.69 -97.68
N SER A 336 14.07 -47.62 -98.33
CA SER A 336 13.31 -47.72 -99.59
C SER A 336 14.16 -48.30 -100.72
N GLU A 337 15.43 -47.91 -100.82
CA GLU A 337 16.37 -48.46 -101.80
C GLU A 337 16.67 -49.93 -101.54
N LEU A 338 16.95 -50.30 -100.28
CA LEU A 338 17.21 -51.68 -99.90
C LEU A 338 16.00 -52.58 -100.19
N SER A 339 14.79 -52.09 -99.86
CA SER A 339 13.54 -52.79 -100.18
C SER A 339 13.37 -52.98 -101.69
N ALA A 340 13.65 -51.95 -102.49
CA ALA A 340 13.58 -52.04 -103.95
C ALA A 340 14.61 -53.04 -104.51
N ARG A 341 15.85 -53.05 -104.00
CA ARG A 341 16.88 -54.04 -104.36
C ARG A 341 16.47 -55.46 -103.99
N LEU A 342 15.89 -55.67 -102.81
CA LEU A 342 15.44 -56.97 -102.35
C LEU A 342 14.25 -57.48 -103.19
N GLN A 343 13.32 -56.61 -103.54
CA GLN A 343 12.22 -56.94 -104.43
C GLN A 343 12.74 -57.31 -105.84
N SER A 344 13.69 -56.55 -106.38
CA SER A 344 14.35 -56.88 -107.66
C SER A 344 15.08 -58.22 -107.61
N LEU A 345 15.77 -58.54 -106.50
CA LEU A 345 16.39 -59.86 -106.30
C LEU A 345 15.35 -60.99 -106.29
N ASN A 346 14.24 -60.83 -105.57
CA ASN A 346 13.13 -61.80 -105.57
C ASN A 346 12.53 -61.97 -106.98
N GLU A 347 12.43 -60.90 -107.77
CA GLU A 347 11.99 -60.96 -109.17
C GLU A 347 12.98 -61.73 -110.04
N ILE A 348 14.30 -61.53 -109.87
CA ILE A 348 15.34 -62.29 -110.57
C ILE A 348 15.32 -63.77 -110.18
N GLU A 349 15.17 -64.09 -108.89
CA GLU A 349 15.04 -65.47 -108.41
C GLU A 349 13.81 -66.16 -109.03
N SER A 350 12.68 -65.45 -109.08
CA SER A 350 11.46 -65.93 -109.74
C SER A 350 11.69 -66.20 -111.24
N ILE A 351 12.45 -65.35 -111.95
CA ILE A 351 12.81 -65.56 -113.36
C ILE A 351 13.78 -66.74 -113.53
N SER A 352 14.74 -66.93 -112.63
CA SER A 352 15.70 -68.04 -112.68
C SER A 352 15.02 -69.40 -112.47
N LEU A 353 14.10 -69.48 -111.51
CA LEU A 353 13.29 -70.68 -111.27
C LEU A 353 12.39 -71.04 -112.46
N MET A 354 11.94 -70.05 -113.24
CA MET A 354 11.22 -70.28 -114.51
C MET A 354 12.14 -70.72 -115.67
N LYS A 355 13.45 -70.48 -115.60
CA LYS A 355 14.42 -70.85 -116.64
C LYS A 355 14.99 -72.25 -116.47
N GLU A 356 15.19 -72.71 -115.23
CA GLU A 356 15.64 -74.09 -114.95
C GLU A 356 14.59 -75.15 -115.30
N SER A 357 13.32 -74.76 -115.44
CA SER A 357 12.26 -75.67 -115.87
C SER A 357 12.21 -75.86 -117.40
N ASN A 358 12.89 -75.03 -118.20
CA ASN A 358 12.76 -75.04 -119.66
C ASN A 358 14.10 -74.73 -120.38
N ASP A 359 14.98 -75.73 -120.51
CA ASP A 359 15.53 -76.11 -121.82
C ASP A 359 16.62 -77.19 -121.70
N GLY A 360 16.17 -78.43 -121.84
CA GLY A 360 17.03 -79.60 -121.93
C GLY A 360 16.34 -80.77 -122.61
N THR A 361 15.66 -80.55 -123.76
CA THR A 361 15.61 -81.43 -124.95
C THR A 361 14.71 -80.79 -125.99
N GLY A 362 15.27 -80.53 -127.17
CA GLY A 362 14.55 -79.90 -128.27
C GLY A 362 13.51 -80.81 -128.94
N GLY A 363 12.63 -80.13 -129.67
CA GLY A 363 11.93 -80.72 -130.81
C GLY A 363 10.52 -81.23 -130.53
N GLY A 364 9.55 -80.43 -130.94
CA GLY A 364 8.73 -80.85 -132.07
C GLY A 364 7.27 -81.25 -131.82
N ILE A 365 6.40 -80.37 -132.33
CA ILE A 365 5.22 -80.65 -133.18
C ILE A 365 3.94 -81.20 -132.52
N GLN A 366 2.94 -80.30 -132.53
CA GLN A 366 1.49 -80.46 -132.79
C GLN A 366 0.78 -81.79 -132.48
N SER A 367 -0.18 -81.71 -131.55
CA SER A 367 -1.62 -81.80 -131.84
C SER A 367 -2.41 -81.04 -130.79
#